data_AF-A0A5D2VN76-F1
#
_entry.id   AF-A0A5D2VN76-F1
#
_cell.length_a   1.000
_cell.length_b   1.000
_cell.length_c   1.000
_cell.angle_alpha   90.00
_cell.angle_beta   90.00
_cell.angle_gamma   90.00
#
_symmetry.space_group_name_H-M   'P 1'
#
loop_
_entity.id
_entity.type
_entity.pdbx_description
1 polymer ?
#
loop_
_entity_poly.entity_id
_entity_poly.type
_entity_poly.pdbx_seq_one_letter_code
_entity_poly.pdbx_strand_id
1 'polypeptide(L)'
;MIRIAKNPKPLRILTHQLLQRCTVSGTAKGKSKLKAGGRIPDKKQKLYEQYLNAPTPARHLSPKERAREAEREKLGLISKERQREMEILKKGGRKAMGVPDEPMVMGTPGLDLVTLGLVDADKIPKYELTVEDGQRLAKEYSRVLMRKHRARQAAETNLLRMKNEAIEALPGKLREAAMIPDLTPFPANRLMASLTPPIEGYIEKVKEAAKKSSTKQKLR
;
A
#
# COMPACT_ATOMS: atom_id res chain seq x y z
N MET A 1 -51.96 -9.63 1.73
CA MET A 1 -51.42 -10.63 2.67
C MET A 1 -50.09 -11.12 2.12
N ILE A 2 -48.94 -10.62 2.62
CA ILE A 2 -48.01 -11.25 3.60
C ILE A 2 -47.40 -12.55 3.03
N ARG A 3 -46.22 -12.50 2.39
CA ARG A 3 -44.81 -12.55 2.88
C ARG A 3 -44.24 -13.98 3.13
N ILE A 4 -43.16 -14.26 2.38
CA ILE A 4 -41.81 -14.76 2.78
C ILE A 4 -41.69 -16.05 3.63
N ALA A 5 -40.91 -17.02 3.11
CA ALA A 5 -39.91 -17.83 3.85
C ALA A 5 -39.22 -18.81 2.86
N LYS A 6 -37.93 -19.21 2.91
CA LYS A 6 -36.75 -18.95 3.77
C LYS A 6 -35.53 -19.52 3.01
N ASN A 7 -34.44 -18.78 2.89
CA ASN A 7 -33.13 -19.30 2.44
C ASN A 7 -32.37 -19.97 3.61
N PRO A 8 -31.62 -21.06 3.38
CA PRO A 8 -30.77 -21.68 4.40
C PRO A 8 -29.51 -20.84 4.69
N LYS A 9 -29.05 -20.93 5.94
CA LYS A 9 -28.08 -20.06 6.63
C LYS A 9 -26.64 -20.18 6.09
N PRO A 10 -25.87 -19.08 5.94
CA PRO A 10 -24.42 -19.16 5.84
C PRO A 10 -23.77 -19.32 7.22
N LEU A 11 -22.66 -20.07 7.23
CA LEU A 11 -21.86 -20.47 8.38
C LEU A 11 -21.35 -19.26 9.20
N ARG A 12 -21.42 -19.41 10.52
CA ARG A 12 -20.99 -18.46 11.54
C ARG A 12 -19.47 -18.26 11.49
N ILE A 13 -19.03 -17.07 11.08
CA ILE A 13 -17.70 -16.56 11.40
C ILE A 13 -17.82 -15.85 12.75
N LEU A 14 -16.99 -16.26 13.70
CA LEU A 14 -16.94 -15.78 15.07
C LEU A 14 -16.61 -14.28 15.10
N THR A 15 -17.62 -13.45 15.34
CA THR A 15 -17.44 -12.06 15.70
C THR A 15 -16.95 -12.00 17.14
N HIS A 16 -15.76 -11.42 17.36
CA HIS A 16 -15.30 -11.06 18.69
C HIS A 16 -16.30 -10.08 19.30
N GLN A 17 -17.09 -10.56 20.25
CA GLN A 17 -17.92 -9.74 21.14
C GLN A 17 -17.00 -9.04 22.15
N LEU A 18 -16.51 -7.85 21.80
CA LEU A 18 -16.12 -6.88 22.82
C LEU A 18 -17.32 -5.94 23.05
N LEU A 19 -18.35 -6.45 23.73
CA LEU A 19 -19.40 -5.63 24.31
C LEU A 19 -18.79 -4.91 25.53
N GLN A 20 -18.19 -3.74 25.33
CA GLN A 20 -18.06 -2.78 26.43
C GLN A 20 -19.47 -2.35 26.84
N ARG A 21 -19.96 -2.93 27.93
CA ARG A 21 -21.14 -2.47 28.64
C ARG A 21 -20.82 -1.10 29.23
N CYS A 22 -21.01 -0.03 28.47
CA CYS A 22 -21.05 1.32 29.01
C CYS A 22 -22.38 1.47 29.75
N THR A 23 -22.31 1.64 31.07
CA THR A 23 -23.44 2.10 31.88
C THR A 23 -23.80 3.52 31.43
N VAL A 24 -24.99 3.68 30.86
CA VAL A 24 -25.50 4.98 30.45
C VAL A 24 -25.93 5.74 31.70
N SER A 25 -25.09 6.65 32.20
CA SER A 25 -25.54 7.64 33.18
C SER A 25 -26.52 8.58 32.47
N GLY A 26 -27.80 8.46 32.78
CA GLY A 26 -28.84 9.34 32.28
C GLY A 26 -28.52 10.79 32.64
N THR A 27 -28.17 11.59 31.64
CA THR A 27 -28.24 13.05 31.73
C THR A 27 -28.92 13.58 30.48
N ALA A 28 -29.94 14.39 30.72
CA ALA A 28 -30.91 14.84 29.73
C ALA A 28 -30.26 15.76 28.68
N LYS A 29 -30.84 15.75 27.46
CA LYS A 29 -30.57 16.72 26.41
C LYS A 29 -30.68 18.15 26.95
N GLY A 30 -29.55 18.86 26.97
CA GLY A 30 -29.49 20.30 27.22
C GLY A 30 -28.49 20.95 26.28
N LYS A 31 -28.98 21.72 25.31
CA LYS A 31 -28.14 22.66 24.55
C LYS A 31 -27.66 23.74 25.52
N SER A 32 -26.38 23.77 25.86
CA SER A 32 -25.77 24.94 26.49
C SER A 32 -25.00 25.75 25.44
N LYS A 33 -25.47 26.98 25.21
CA LYS A 33 -24.66 28.06 24.61
C LYS A 33 -23.49 28.31 25.56
N LEU A 34 -22.29 27.89 25.20
CA LEU A 34 -21.08 28.30 25.92
C LEU A 34 -20.63 29.66 25.40
N LYS A 35 -20.75 30.67 26.26
CA LYS A 35 -20.11 31.98 26.10
C LYS A 35 -18.59 31.83 26.14
N ALA A 36 -17.90 32.71 25.43
CA ALA A 36 -16.46 32.87 25.43
C ALA A 36 -15.91 33.04 26.86
N GLY A 37 -15.05 32.11 27.27
CA GLY A 37 -14.35 32.08 28.57
C GLY A 37 -13.40 30.89 28.59
N GLY A 38 -12.16 31.11 28.16
CA GLY A 38 -11.23 30.06 27.74
C GLY A 38 -10.66 29.20 28.87
N ARG A 39 -10.93 27.90 28.82
CA ARG A 39 -10.06 26.87 29.41
C ARG A 39 -9.02 26.52 28.35
N ILE A 40 -7.73 26.74 28.62
CA ILE A 40 -6.67 26.31 27.72
C ILE A 40 -6.79 24.78 27.60
N PRO A 41 -7.06 24.21 26.41
CA PRO A 41 -7.27 22.79 26.30
C PRO A 41 -5.97 22.06 26.61
N ASP A 42 -6.10 21.01 27.42
CA ASP A 42 -4.99 20.19 27.87
C ASP A 42 -4.23 19.64 26.65
N LYS A 43 -2.91 19.43 26.73
CA LYS A 43 -2.10 18.94 25.58
C LYS A 43 -2.69 17.65 24.98
N LYS A 44 -3.25 16.78 25.83
CA LYS A 44 -3.95 15.55 25.44
C LYS A 44 -5.26 15.83 24.70
N GLN A 45 -6.05 16.82 25.14
CA GLN A 45 -7.31 17.19 24.49
C GLN A 45 -7.06 17.76 23.09
N LYS A 46 -6.06 18.64 22.94
CA LYS A 46 -5.63 19.14 21.62
C LYS A 46 -5.23 18.00 20.69
N LEU A 47 -4.49 17.02 21.21
CA LEU A 47 -4.06 15.85 20.46
C LEU A 47 -5.26 14.98 20.02
N TYR A 48 -6.22 14.72 20.91
CA TYR A 48 -7.45 14.00 20.55
C TYR A 48 -8.29 14.75 19.52
N GLU A 49 -8.44 16.06 19.64
CA GLU A 49 -9.15 16.90 18.67
C GLU A 49 -8.47 16.90 17.30
N GLN A 50 -7.13 16.92 17.28
CA GLN A 50 -6.33 16.81 16.05
C GLN A 50 -6.52 15.45 15.37
N TYR A 51 -6.53 14.35 16.12
CA TYR A 51 -6.78 13.02 15.56
C TYR A 51 -8.21 12.87 15.04
N LEU A 52 -9.21 13.33 15.79
CA LEU A 52 -10.62 13.26 15.40
C LEU A 52 -10.96 14.18 14.22
N ASN A 53 -10.21 15.26 14.05
CA ASN A 53 -10.35 16.20 12.93
C ASN A 53 -9.19 16.12 11.93
N ALA A 54 -8.41 15.04 11.90
CA ALA A 54 -7.40 14.86 10.88
C ALA A 54 -8.06 14.82 9.48
N PRO A 55 -7.41 15.32 8.42
CA PRO A 55 -7.87 15.08 7.06
C PRO A 55 -7.86 13.59 6.78
N THR A 56 -9.04 13.06 6.44
CA THR A 56 -9.12 11.79 5.73
C THR A 56 -8.38 11.95 4.40
N PRO A 57 -7.53 11.00 4.00
CA PRO A 57 -6.88 11.07 2.70
C PRO A 57 -7.96 11.24 1.64
N ALA A 58 -7.86 12.32 0.85
CA ALA A 58 -8.87 12.68 -0.14
C ALA A 58 -9.09 11.49 -1.08
N ARG A 59 -10.23 10.82 -0.94
CA ARG A 59 -10.63 9.77 -1.87
C ARG A 59 -11.16 10.45 -3.12
N HIS A 60 -10.85 9.89 -4.28
CA HIS A 60 -11.45 10.35 -5.52
C HIS A 60 -12.97 10.14 -5.47
N LEU A 61 -13.73 11.24 -5.37
CA LEU A 61 -15.20 11.22 -5.42
C LEU A 61 -15.67 11.05 -6.86
N SER A 62 -16.58 10.10 -7.06
CA SER A 62 -17.23 9.91 -8.36
C SER A 62 -18.00 11.17 -8.77
N PRO A 63 -18.25 11.41 -10.08
CA PRO A 63 -19.00 12.58 -10.53
C PRO A 63 -20.39 12.73 -9.88
N LYS A 64 -21.05 11.61 -9.61
CA LYS A 64 -22.37 11.57 -8.93
C LYS A 64 -22.30 12.00 -7.47
N GLU A 65 -21.24 11.60 -6.77
CA GLU A 65 -21.04 11.99 -5.36
C GLU A 65 -20.67 13.46 -5.25
N ARG A 66 -19.84 13.98 -6.17
CA ARG A 66 -19.55 15.42 -6.28
C ARG A 66 -20.81 16.25 -6.51
N ALA A 67 -21.70 15.82 -7.40
CA ALA A 67 -22.96 16.52 -7.64
C ALA A 67 -23.84 16.55 -6.38
N ARG A 68 -23.91 15.43 -5.64
CA ARG A 68 -24.66 15.32 -4.39
C ARG A 68 -24.07 16.21 -3.29
N GLU A 69 -22.74 16.30 -3.20
CA GLU A 69 -22.09 17.22 -2.27
C GLU A 69 -22.36 18.69 -2.64
N ALA A 70 -22.33 19.03 -3.93
CA ALA A 70 -22.69 20.37 -4.40
C ALA A 70 -24.16 20.74 -4.10
N GLU A 71 -25.10 19.79 -4.22
CA GLU A 71 -26.50 19.99 -3.81
C GLU A 71 -26.63 20.19 -2.30
N ARG A 72 -25.87 19.43 -1.49
CA ARG A 72 -25.82 19.62 -0.03
C ARG A 72 -25.25 20.97 0.34
N GLU A 73 -24.21 21.42 -0.35
CA GLU A 73 -23.63 22.75 -0.16
C GLU A 73 -24.64 23.86 -0.50
N LYS A 74 -25.42 23.71 -1.58
CA LYS A 74 -26.52 24.63 -1.91
C LYS A 74 -27.60 24.69 -0.82
N LEU A 75 -27.85 23.57 -0.14
CA LEU A 75 -28.76 23.48 1.01
C LEU A 75 -28.11 23.92 2.34
N GLY A 76 -26.86 24.39 2.33
CA GLY A 76 -26.14 24.88 3.50
C GLY A 76 -25.54 23.78 4.39
N LEU A 77 -25.57 22.51 3.96
CA LEU A 77 -24.96 21.38 4.65
C LEU A 77 -23.51 21.20 4.18
N ILE A 78 -22.60 21.97 4.78
CA ILE A 78 -21.17 21.99 4.41
C ILE A 78 -20.43 20.82 5.09
N SER A 79 -19.64 20.07 4.33
CA SER A 79 -18.77 19.00 4.87
C SER A 79 -17.57 19.57 5.63
N LYS A 80 -16.99 18.79 6.56
CA LYS A 80 -15.78 19.19 7.28
C LYS A 80 -14.60 19.46 6.33
N GLU A 81 -14.52 18.74 5.21
CA GLU A 81 -13.49 18.90 4.19
C GLU A 81 -13.65 20.24 3.46
N ARG A 82 -14.88 20.58 3.06
CA ARG A 82 -15.18 21.87 2.43
C ARG A 82 -14.93 23.05 3.35
N GLN A 83 -15.23 22.92 4.65
CA GLN A 83 -14.88 23.94 5.65
C GLN A 83 -13.36 24.18 5.70
N ARG A 84 -12.55 23.13 5.65
CA ARG A 84 -11.09 23.23 5.62
C ARG A 84 -10.58 23.86 4.33
N GLU A 85 -11.13 23.49 3.18
CA GLU A 85 -10.79 24.13 1.91
C GLU A 85 -11.05 25.64 1.95
N MET A 86 -12.22 26.03 2.47
CA MET A 86 -12.58 27.44 2.64
C MET A 86 -11.63 28.15 3.63
N GLU A 87 -11.21 27.48 4.71
CA GLU A 87 -10.20 28.01 5.63
C GLU A 87 -8.81 28.15 5.00
N ILE A 88 -8.38 27.17 4.20
CA ILE A 88 -7.11 27.22 3.47
C ILE A 88 -7.13 28.36 2.44
N LEU A 89 -8.24 28.52 1.72
CA LEU A 89 -8.43 29.63 0.78
C LEU A 89 -8.43 30.98 1.51
N LYS A 90 -9.13 31.10 2.65
CA LYS A 90 -9.11 32.30 3.50
C LYS A 90 -7.72 32.63 4.04
N LYS A 91 -6.88 31.62 4.28
CA LYS A 91 -5.49 31.76 4.74
C LYS A 91 -4.49 32.05 3.61
N GLY A 92 -4.94 32.28 2.38
CA GLY A 92 -4.07 32.62 1.24
C GLY A 92 -3.67 31.43 0.36
N GLY A 93 -4.37 30.29 0.48
CA GLY A 93 -4.18 29.12 -0.38
C GLY A 93 -2.95 28.27 -0.02
N ARG A 94 -2.64 27.29 -0.87
CA ARG A 94 -1.56 26.31 -0.63
C ARG A 94 -0.16 26.96 -0.55
N LYS A 95 0.05 28.05 -1.30
CA LYS A 95 1.30 28.83 -1.31
C LYS A 95 1.55 29.52 0.03
N ALA A 96 0.52 30.12 0.64
CA ALA A 96 0.62 30.73 1.96
C ALA A 96 0.83 29.71 3.09
N MET A 97 0.44 28.45 2.86
CA MET A 97 0.68 27.33 3.78
C MET A 97 2.06 26.68 3.61
N GLY A 98 2.96 27.28 2.80
CA GLY A 98 4.34 26.83 2.66
C GLY A 98 4.50 25.55 1.84
N VAL A 99 3.53 25.18 1.00
CA VAL A 99 3.67 24.07 0.05
C VAL A 99 4.18 24.66 -1.27
N PRO A 100 5.46 24.45 -1.64
CA PRO A 100 6.00 24.94 -2.90
C PRO A 100 5.40 24.18 -4.09
N ASP A 101 5.31 24.85 -5.25
CA ASP A 101 4.89 24.23 -6.52
C ASP A 101 6.01 23.40 -7.14
N GLU A 102 7.25 23.62 -6.70
CA GLU A 102 8.42 22.87 -7.14
C GLU A 102 8.43 21.46 -6.53
N PRO A 103 8.90 20.44 -7.27
CA PRO A 103 8.98 19.08 -6.76
C PRO A 103 9.84 19.07 -5.50
N MET A 104 9.21 18.86 -4.34
CA MET A 104 9.94 18.67 -3.11
C MET A 104 10.82 17.45 -3.26
N VAL A 105 12.10 17.64 -2.98
CA VAL A 105 13.05 16.55 -2.84
C VAL A 105 12.52 15.58 -1.78
N MET A 106 12.31 14.32 -2.17
CA MET A 106 11.98 13.24 -1.25
C MET A 106 13.24 12.79 -0.51
N GLY A 107 13.36 13.13 0.77
CA GLY A 107 14.50 12.71 1.59
C GLY A 107 14.96 13.81 2.55
N THR A 108 16.10 13.57 3.20
CA THR A 108 16.78 14.62 3.97
C THR A 108 17.33 15.67 3.01
N PRO A 109 17.01 16.97 3.19
CA PRO A 109 17.51 18.02 2.32
C PRO A 109 19.05 18.03 2.34
N GLY A 110 19.67 18.02 1.15
CA GLY A 110 21.14 18.03 1.00
C GLY A 110 21.79 16.67 0.74
N LEU A 111 21.04 15.56 0.78
CA LEU A 111 21.54 14.21 0.47
C LEU A 111 21.16 13.73 -0.95
N ASP A 112 20.90 14.66 -1.86
CA ASP A 112 20.59 14.30 -3.24
C ASP A 112 21.87 14.17 -4.05
N LEU A 113 21.86 13.26 -5.03
CA LEU A 113 23.00 13.06 -5.92
C LEU A 113 23.42 14.35 -6.65
N VAL A 114 22.48 15.27 -6.87
CA VAL A 114 22.73 16.59 -7.45
C VAL A 114 23.41 17.52 -6.43
N THR A 115 22.86 17.62 -5.23
CA THR A 115 23.37 18.49 -4.15
C THR A 115 24.73 18.02 -3.63
N LEU A 116 24.98 16.72 -3.68
CA LEU A 116 26.29 16.11 -3.37
C LEU A 116 27.32 16.29 -4.49
N GLY A 117 26.93 16.85 -5.65
CA GLY A 117 27.83 17.08 -6.78
C GLY A 117 28.24 15.81 -7.54
N LEU A 118 27.54 14.69 -7.33
CA LEU A 118 27.80 13.44 -8.07
C LEU A 118 27.12 13.43 -9.45
N VAL A 119 26.02 14.17 -9.60
CA VAL A 119 25.24 14.26 -10.85
C VAL A 119 25.03 15.72 -11.21
N ASP A 120 25.53 16.13 -12.37
CA ASP A 120 25.27 17.45 -12.93
C ASP A 120 23.81 17.54 -13.39
N ALA A 121 23.04 18.47 -12.81
CA ALA A 121 21.62 18.66 -13.14
C ALA A 121 21.39 18.95 -14.63
N ASP A 122 22.30 19.69 -15.26
CA ASP A 122 22.18 20.11 -16.66
C ASP A 122 22.41 18.99 -17.66
N LYS A 123 23.12 17.93 -17.25
CA LYS A 123 23.42 16.77 -18.10
C LYS A 123 22.33 15.70 -18.05
N ILE A 124 21.33 15.85 -17.19
CA ILE A 124 20.23 14.89 -17.08
C ILE A 124 19.41 14.96 -18.38
N PRO A 125 19.38 13.88 -19.19
CA PRO A 125 18.60 13.88 -20.42
C PRO A 125 17.12 14.07 -20.08
N LYS A 126 16.54 15.15 -20.58
CA LYS A 126 15.10 15.42 -20.48
C LYS A 126 14.42 14.67 -21.61
N TYR A 127 13.69 13.62 -21.26
CA TYR A 127 12.87 12.89 -22.23
C TYR A 127 11.50 13.57 -22.34
N GLU A 128 11.16 14.02 -23.54
CA GLU A 128 9.82 14.52 -23.85
C GLU A 128 8.88 13.33 -24.05
N LEU A 129 8.31 12.83 -22.96
CA LEU A 129 7.16 11.95 -23.05
C LEU A 129 5.91 12.85 -23.05
N THR A 130 5.16 12.84 -24.16
CA THR A 130 3.87 13.52 -24.17
C THR A 130 2.98 12.92 -23.07
N VAL A 131 2.22 13.76 -22.37
CA VAL A 131 1.35 13.29 -21.27
C VAL A 131 0.37 12.21 -21.77
N GLU A 132 -0.06 12.31 -23.02
CA GLU A 132 -0.96 11.36 -23.67
C GLU A 132 -0.31 10.00 -23.90
N ASP A 133 0.92 9.96 -24.41
CA ASP A 133 1.64 8.70 -24.64
C ASP A 133 1.99 8.02 -23.31
N GLY A 134 2.37 8.80 -22.29
CA GLY A 134 2.57 8.28 -20.94
C GLY A 134 1.31 7.63 -20.37
N GLN A 135 0.15 8.28 -20.52
CA GLN A 135 -1.13 7.71 -20.09
C GLN A 135 -1.52 6.46 -20.87
N ARG A 136 -1.25 6.42 -22.18
CA ARG A 136 -1.50 5.25 -23.03
C ARG A 136 -0.63 4.06 -22.61
N LEU A 137 0.68 4.25 -22.47
CA LEU A 137 1.63 3.21 -22.06
C LEU A 137 1.31 2.65 -20.67
N ALA A 138 0.99 3.53 -19.71
CA ALA A 138 0.62 3.10 -18.36
C ALA A 138 -0.66 2.24 -18.34
N LYS A 139 -1.66 2.60 -19.16
CA LYS A 139 -2.90 1.82 -19.31
C LYS A 139 -2.62 0.45 -19.91
N GLU A 140 -1.81 0.37 -20.97
CA GLU A 140 -1.45 -0.92 -21.60
C GLU A 140 -0.62 -1.81 -20.66
N TYR A 141 0.37 -1.23 -19.97
CA TYR A 141 1.14 -1.95 -18.95
C TYR A 141 0.24 -2.55 -17.87
N SER A 142 -0.70 -1.75 -17.34
CA SER A 142 -1.66 -2.19 -16.34
C SER A 142 -2.56 -3.33 -16.87
N ARG A 143 -3.01 -3.24 -18.12
CA ARG A 143 -3.82 -4.29 -18.78
C ARG A 143 -3.04 -5.60 -18.89
N VAL A 144 -1.80 -5.55 -19.37
CA VAL A 144 -0.93 -6.73 -19.50
C VAL A 144 -0.63 -7.35 -18.14
N LEU A 145 -0.30 -6.52 -17.15
CA LEU A 145 -0.01 -6.99 -15.79
C LEU A 145 -1.22 -7.68 -15.16
N MET A 146 -2.41 -7.11 -15.30
CA MET A 146 -3.65 -7.72 -14.79
C MET A 146 -4.02 -9.00 -15.52
N ARG A 147 -3.74 -9.10 -16.83
CA ARG A 147 -3.91 -10.35 -17.58
C ARG A 147 -2.97 -11.45 -17.05
N LYS A 148 -1.68 -11.13 -16.89
CA LYS A 148 -0.68 -12.06 -16.34
C LYS A 148 -1.03 -12.49 -14.92
N HIS A 149 -1.47 -11.55 -14.07
CA HIS A 149 -1.88 -11.85 -12.71
C HIS A 149 -3.08 -12.80 -12.67
N ARG A 150 -4.13 -12.54 -13.45
CA ARG A 150 -5.30 -13.43 -13.51
C ARG A 150 -4.93 -14.83 -14.03
N ALA A 151 -4.09 -14.91 -15.07
CA ALA A 151 -3.61 -16.20 -15.58
C ALA A 151 -2.83 -16.98 -14.52
N ARG A 152 -1.95 -16.30 -13.77
CA ARG A 152 -1.21 -16.88 -12.65
C ARG A 152 -2.15 -17.37 -11.54
N GLN A 153 -3.12 -16.56 -11.13
CA GLN A 153 -4.10 -16.93 -10.10
C GLN A 153 -4.93 -18.15 -10.49
N ALA A 154 -5.38 -18.22 -11.75
CA ALA A 154 -6.11 -19.37 -12.27
C ALA A 154 -5.23 -20.64 -12.25
N ALA A 155 -3.96 -20.53 -12.68
CA ALA A 155 -3.02 -21.64 -12.64
C ALA A 155 -2.72 -22.11 -11.21
N GLU A 156 -2.47 -21.19 -10.27
CA GLU A 156 -2.20 -21.51 -8.86
C GLU A 156 -3.42 -22.14 -8.18
N THR A 157 -4.62 -21.64 -8.45
CA THR A 157 -5.87 -22.21 -7.91
C THR A 157 -6.13 -23.61 -8.45
N ASN A 158 -5.93 -23.82 -9.75
CA ASN A 158 -6.05 -25.15 -10.35
C ASN A 158 -5.01 -26.13 -9.78
N LEU A 159 -3.76 -25.68 -9.60
CA LEU A 159 -2.70 -26.48 -9.01
C LEU A 159 -3.04 -26.87 -7.56
N LEU A 160 -3.58 -25.93 -6.77
CA LEU A 160 -4.01 -26.19 -5.40
C LEU A 160 -5.16 -27.20 -5.37
N ARG A 161 -6.16 -27.06 -6.25
CA ARG A 161 -7.27 -28.01 -6.37
C ARG A 161 -6.75 -29.42 -6.67
N MET A 162 -5.90 -29.55 -7.70
CA MET A 162 -5.31 -30.85 -8.09
C MET A 162 -4.44 -31.44 -6.97
N LYS A 163 -3.70 -30.60 -6.23
CA LYS A 163 -2.93 -31.05 -5.06
C LYS A 163 -3.84 -31.66 -3.99
N ASN A 164 -4.97 -31.02 -3.69
CA ASN A 164 -5.90 -31.51 -2.68
C ASN A 164 -6.56 -32.82 -3.12
N GLU A 165 -7.01 -32.90 -4.37
CA GLU A 165 -7.58 -34.13 -4.96
C GLU A 165 -6.56 -35.28 -4.92
N ALA A 166 -5.28 -35.00 -5.22
CA ALA A 166 -4.22 -35.99 -5.13
C ALA A 166 -3.97 -36.48 -3.69
N ILE A 167 -4.00 -35.59 -2.69
CA ILE A 167 -3.85 -35.98 -1.27
C ILE A 167 -5.05 -36.81 -0.81
N GLU A 168 -6.25 -36.49 -1.26
CA GLU A 168 -7.46 -37.24 -0.92
C GLU A 168 -7.46 -38.65 -1.50
N ALA A 169 -6.91 -38.83 -2.70
CA ALA A 169 -6.77 -40.12 -3.36
C ALA A 169 -5.74 -41.06 -2.70
N LEU A 170 -4.89 -40.57 -1.78
CA LEU A 170 -3.91 -41.38 -1.08
C LEU A 170 -4.55 -42.30 -0.02
N PRO A 171 -3.98 -43.49 0.25
CA PRO A 171 -4.41 -44.35 1.34
C PRO A 171 -4.10 -43.71 2.71
N GLY A 172 -4.91 -44.01 3.73
CA GLY A 172 -4.96 -43.29 5.01
C GLY A 172 -3.61 -42.94 5.65
N LYS A 173 -2.71 -43.92 5.81
CA LYS A 173 -1.37 -43.69 6.40
C LYS A 173 -0.54 -42.66 5.62
N LEU A 174 -0.60 -42.68 4.28
CA LEU A 174 0.14 -41.75 3.43
C LEU A 174 -0.53 -40.38 3.37
N ARG A 175 -1.87 -40.33 3.45
CA ARG A 175 -2.63 -39.09 3.53
C ARG A 175 -2.30 -38.30 4.80
N GLU A 176 -2.19 -38.99 5.94
CA GLU A 176 -1.77 -38.37 7.21
C GLU A 176 -0.36 -37.79 7.12
N ALA A 177 0.59 -38.55 6.54
CA ALA A 177 1.95 -38.08 6.33
C ALA A 177 2.02 -36.87 5.37
N ALA A 178 1.24 -36.88 4.28
CA ALA A 178 1.21 -35.81 3.28
C ALA A 178 0.57 -34.51 3.78
N MET A 179 -0.22 -34.56 4.86
CA MET A 179 -0.81 -33.36 5.47
C MET A 179 0.22 -32.54 6.25
N ILE A 180 1.31 -33.17 6.70
CA ILE A 180 2.36 -32.52 7.48
C ILE A 180 3.23 -31.68 6.51
N PRO A 181 3.39 -30.37 6.74
CA PRO A 181 4.28 -29.55 5.92
C PRO A 181 5.74 -29.98 6.06
N ASP A 182 6.44 -30.11 4.94
CA ASP A 182 7.89 -30.31 4.93
C ASP A 182 8.60 -29.01 5.32
N LEU A 183 9.39 -29.07 6.41
CA LEU A 183 10.17 -27.96 6.95
C LEU A 183 11.64 -28.02 6.55
N THR A 184 12.03 -28.95 5.67
CA THR A 184 13.40 -29.00 5.16
C THR A 184 13.71 -27.70 4.40
N PRO A 185 14.85 -27.04 4.69
CA PRO A 185 15.22 -25.83 3.97
C PRO A 185 15.52 -26.15 2.51
N PHE A 186 15.24 -25.20 1.62
CA PHE A 186 15.59 -25.37 0.21
C PHE A 186 17.11 -25.57 0.04
N PRO A 187 17.54 -26.40 -0.93
CA PRO A 187 18.95 -26.66 -1.15
C PRO A 187 19.68 -25.37 -1.56
N ALA A 188 20.86 -25.14 -0.97
CA ALA A 188 21.70 -23.97 -1.25
C ALA A 188 22.14 -23.88 -2.73
N ASN A 189 22.09 -24.99 -3.46
CA ASN A 189 22.45 -25.07 -4.89
C ASN A 189 21.33 -24.61 -5.85
N ARG A 190 20.21 -24.08 -5.34
CA ARG A 190 19.15 -23.52 -6.19
C ARG A 190 19.59 -22.14 -6.71
N LEU A 191 20.20 -22.13 -7.89
CA LEU A 191 20.60 -20.90 -8.57
C LEU A 191 19.38 -20.16 -9.14
N MET A 192 19.40 -18.83 -9.05
CA MET A 192 18.43 -18.00 -9.76
C MET A 192 18.76 -18.01 -11.26
N ALA A 193 17.73 -17.91 -12.09
CA ALA A 193 17.93 -17.74 -13.53
C ALA A 193 18.71 -16.45 -13.80
N SER A 194 19.88 -16.59 -14.42
CA SER A 194 20.69 -15.48 -14.91
C SER A 194 20.27 -15.10 -16.34
N LEU A 195 20.58 -13.87 -16.74
CA LEU A 195 20.31 -13.39 -18.11
C LEU A 195 21.09 -14.18 -19.17
N THR A 196 22.26 -14.70 -18.78
CA THR A 196 23.15 -15.50 -19.62
C THR A 196 23.42 -16.87 -18.99
N PRO A 197 23.55 -17.94 -19.79
CA PRO A 197 23.94 -19.26 -19.29
C PRO A 197 25.38 -19.24 -18.73
N PRO A 198 25.74 -20.19 -17.86
CA PRO A 198 27.07 -20.26 -17.26
C PRO A 198 28.16 -20.53 -18.31
N ILE A 199 29.33 -19.92 -18.14
CA ILE A 199 30.49 -20.10 -19.00
C ILE A 199 31.23 -21.38 -18.60
N GLU A 200 31.49 -22.26 -19.56
CA GLU A 200 32.24 -23.50 -19.35
C GLU A 200 33.67 -23.21 -18.85
N GLY A 201 34.11 -23.95 -17.83
CA GLY A 201 35.46 -23.84 -17.25
C GLY A 201 35.76 -22.51 -16.55
N TYR A 202 34.79 -21.62 -16.33
CA TYR A 202 35.04 -20.33 -15.66
C TYR A 202 35.62 -20.50 -14.25
N ILE A 203 35.07 -21.42 -13.47
CA ILE A 203 35.55 -21.71 -12.11
C ILE A 203 36.98 -22.24 -12.13
N GLU A 204 37.34 -23.06 -13.12
CA GLU A 204 38.68 -23.60 -13.27
C GLU A 204 39.68 -22.49 -13.59
N LYS A 205 39.35 -21.61 -14.54
CA LYS A 205 40.15 -20.44 -14.88
C LYS A 205 40.37 -19.51 -13.68
N VAL A 206 39.32 -19.27 -12.88
CA VAL A 206 39.42 -18.46 -11.66
C VAL A 206 40.32 -19.13 -10.61
N LYS A 207 40.17 -20.45 -10.41
CA LYS A 207 41.03 -21.22 -9.49
C LYS A 207 42.49 -21.23 -9.93
N GLU A 208 42.75 -21.38 -11.22
CA GLU A 208 44.11 -21.31 -11.79
C GLU A 208 44.72 -19.92 -11.62
N ALA A 209 43.96 -18.86 -11.90
CA ALA A 209 44.41 -17.49 -11.70
C ALA A 209 44.74 -17.21 -10.22
N ALA A 210 43.91 -17.67 -9.29
CA ALA A 210 44.16 -17.54 -7.84
C ALA A 210 45.40 -18.32 -7.38
N LYS A 211 45.64 -19.52 -7.93
CA LYS A 211 46.88 -20.27 -7.68
C LYS A 211 48.12 -19.53 -8.20
N LYS A 212 48.03 -18.90 -9.37
CA LYS A 212 49.12 -18.10 -9.96
C LYS A 212 49.40 -16.80 -9.19
N SER A 213 48.38 -16.16 -8.61
CA SER A 213 48.57 -14.91 -7.85
C SER A 213 49.12 -15.15 -6.44
N SER A 214 48.66 -16.19 -5.73
CA SER A 214 49.12 -16.55 -4.39
C SER A 214 50.59 -16.99 -4.33
N THR A 215 51.10 -17.62 -5.39
CA THR A 215 52.51 -18.01 -5.50
C THR A 215 53.44 -16.81 -5.73
N LYS A 216 52.98 -15.74 -6.37
CA LYS A 216 53.77 -14.52 -6.60
C LYS A 216 53.93 -13.60 -5.38
N GLN A 217 53.14 -13.77 -4.32
CA GLN A 217 53.17 -12.89 -3.13
C GLN A 217 54.08 -13.35 -1.98
N LYS A 218 54.72 -14.54 -2.06
CA LYS A 218 55.66 -15.04 -1.04
C LYS A 218 57.13 -14.60 -1.24
N LEU A 219 57.36 -13.47 -1.92
CA LEU A 219 58.68 -12.83 -2.04
C LEU A 219 58.64 -11.46 -1.36
N ARG A 220 58.58 -11.47 -0.02
CA ARG A 220 58.96 -10.36 0.86
C ARG A 220 59.48 -10.94 2.17
#